data_AF-A0A2M8QEG9-F1
#
_entry.id   AF-A0A2M8QEG9-F1
#
_cell.length_a   1.000
_cell.length_b   1.000
_cell.length_c   1.000
_cell.angle_alpha   90.00
_cell.angle_beta   90.00
_cell.angle_gamma   90.00
#
_symmetry.space_group_name_H-M   'P 1'
#
loop_
_entity.id
_entity.type
_entity.pdbx_description
1 polymer ?
#
loop_
_entity_poly.entity_id
_entity_poly.type
_entity_poly.pdbx_seq_one_letter_code
_entity_poly.pdbx_strand_id
1 'polypeptide(L)'
;MDSLGRSSVTAASAEGEGTPLAGSFAGSLTVLEWGIRAVLFVLLIGVLIRQLNVLSLEQALYPLLLYGLPAAAYLLASVPTVAAAIRRQAESQPLGMALLALAPLAPVMLYAHVALNVELTGLLLIGALIFLPVACAILNVPRLRRADISLGLVTVAFPLLLPYAPDSGIGASPEPLTTFDIATRIGAFLLPLALLLFTTRQQKQQLNFLFVCAVLSLWYAWQFGAFPAFPIVHDVEVTYFQLAVIPLFLYVLAVAGRFDRLGMLFKPSPRSVSVAAANLALLAALGVPTGLVTGALVPAFQGPPPLEAATQALNIFLLVALPQEILFRGTLLPYLQDALRLDAGVAAVISSVLFGAAHAHNSAGISWTFILATLAGILCARAFLATRNIVAAGVVHACARWVRWLLFSG
;
A
#
# COMPACT_ATOMS: atom_id res chain seq x y z
N MET A 1 -43.43 -39.80 -43.39
CA MET A 1 -44.05 -38.59 -42.83
C MET A 1 -44.07 -38.81 -41.32
N ASP A 2 -43.12 -38.36 -40.51
CA ASP A 2 -42.27 -37.16 -40.59
C ASP A 2 -40.92 -37.38 -39.93
N SER A 3 -39.88 -36.83 -40.55
CA SER A 3 -38.50 -36.81 -40.06
C SER A 3 -38.29 -35.63 -39.11
N LEU A 4 -38.14 -35.89 -37.82
CA LEU A 4 -37.69 -34.90 -36.84
C LEU A 4 -36.16 -34.78 -36.87
N GLY A 5 -35.69 -33.78 -37.61
CA GLY A 5 -34.29 -33.37 -37.66
C GLY A 5 -33.84 -32.76 -36.34
N ARG A 6 -32.80 -33.36 -35.73
CA ARG A 6 -32.02 -32.75 -34.66
C ARG A 6 -31.05 -31.76 -35.28
N SER A 7 -31.30 -30.47 -35.10
CA SER A 7 -30.33 -29.40 -35.36
C SER A 7 -29.33 -29.33 -34.19
N SER A 8 -28.10 -29.74 -34.45
CA SER A 8 -26.96 -29.49 -33.56
C SER A 8 -26.56 -28.02 -33.70
N VAL A 9 -26.97 -27.20 -32.73
CA VAL A 9 -26.46 -25.84 -32.56
C VAL A 9 -25.06 -25.92 -31.96
N THR A 10 -24.06 -25.79 -32.83
CA THR A 10 -22.67 -25.52 -32.46
C THR A 10 -22.58 -24.14 -31.83
N ALA A 11 -22.42 -24.09 -30.51
CA ALA A 11 -22.09 -22.88 -29.78
C ALA A 11 -20.66 -22.46 -30.13
N ALA A 12 -20.52 -21.57 -31.11
CA ALA A 12 -19.28 -20.87 -31.38
C ALA A 12 -18.90 -20.04 -30.15
N SER A 13 -17.83 -20.44 -29.48
CA SER A 13 -17.14 -19.66 -28.47
C SER A 13 -16.67 -18.36 -29.11
N ALA A 14 -17.34 -17.26 -28.78
CA ALA A 14 -16.86 -15.92 -29.08
C ALA A 14 -15.61 -15.67 -28.22
N GLU A 15 -14.46 -16.10 -28.73
CA GLU A 15 -13.16 -15.54 -28.36
C GLU A 15 -13.20 -14.06 -28.75
N GLY A 16 -13.59 -13.22 -27.79
CA GLY A 16 -13.46 -11.78 -27.94
C GLY A 16 -11.99 -11.47 -28.17
N GLU A 17 -11.71 -10.85 -29.31
CA GLU A 17 -10.44 -10.19 -29.61
C GLU A 17 -10.14 -9.17 -28.50
N GLY A 18 -9.49 -9.67 -27.45
CA GLY A 18 -8.86 -8.84 -26.45
C GLY A 18 -7.77 -8.06 -27.17
N THR A 19 -7.98 -6.76 -27.32
CA THR A 19 -6.91 -5.81 -27.61
C THR A 19 -5.71 -6.22 -26.75
N PRO A 20 -4.52 -6.49 -27.34
CA PRO A 20 -3.37 -6.93 -26.58
C PRO A 20 -3.01 -5.82 -25.59
N LEU A 21 -3.51 -5.94 -24.36
CA LEU A 21 -3.15 -5.06 -23.27
C LEU A 21 -1.65 -5.24 -23.08
N ALA A 22 -0.91 -4.18 -23.42
CA ALA A 22 0.45 -3.88 -22.99
C ALA A 22 1.35 -5.12 -22.84
N GLY A 23 2.19 -5.33 -23.87
CA GLY A 23 3.13 -6.44 -24.00
C GLY A 23 3.70 -6.95 -22.68
N SER A 24 3.74 -8.27 -22.56
CA SER A 24 4.28 -8.97 -21.40
C SER A 24 5.57 -8.29 -20.95
N PHE A 25 5.53 -7.62 -19.80
CA PHE A 25 6.70 -7.08 -19.10
C PHE A 25 7.62 -8.20 -18.55
N ALA A 26 7.57 -9.40 -19.15
CA ALA A 26 8.55 -10.46 -19.02
C ALA A 26 9.89 -10.11 -19.71
N GLY A 27 10.21 -8.81 -19.83
CA GLY A 27 11.57 -8.38 -20.09
C GLY A 27 12.43 -8.79 -18.91
N SER A 28 13.55 -9.46 -19.17
CA SER A 28 14.55 -9.74 -18.15
C SER A 28 14.92 -8.43 -17.46
N LEU A 29 14.91 -8.43 -16.12
CA LEU A 29 15.41 -7.28 -15.38
C LEU A 29 16.84 -7.00 -15.82
N THR A 30 17.10 -5.74 -16.19
CA THR A 30 18.45 -5.33 -16.55
C THR A 30 19.35 -5.38 -15.31
N VAL A 31 20.65 -5.66 -15.49
CA VAL A 31 21.66 -5.58 -14.41
C VAL A 31 21.58 -4.24 -13.67
N LEU A 32 21.24 -3.16 -14.39
CA LEU A 32 21.02 -1.83 -13.83
C LEU A 32 19.87 -1.78 -12.80
N GLU A 33 18.74 -2.43 -13.04
CA GLU A 33 17.60 -2.45 -12.12
C GLU A 33 17.92 -3.19 -10.81
N TRP A 34 18.70 -4.28 -10.90
CA TRP A 34 19.22 -4.97 -9.73
C TRP A 34 20.25 -4.13 -8.99
N GLY A 35 21.15 -3.47 -9.72
CA GLY A 35 22.13 -2.53 -9.15
C GLY A 35 21.46 -1.40 -8.36
N ILE A 36 20.40 -0.79 -8.91
CA ILE A 36 19.65 0.27 -8.22
C ILE A 36 19.03 -0.27 -6.92
N ARG A 37 18.35 -1.44 -6.96
CA ARG A 37 17.76 -2.02 -5.73
C ARG A 37 18.81 -2.38 -4.69
N ALA A 38 19.97 -2.92 -5.10
CA ALA A 38 21.07 -3.21 -4.19
C ALA A 38 21.59 -1.93 -3.52
N VAL A 39 21.75 -0.85 -4.28
CA VAL A 39 22.12 0.47 -3.73
C VAL A 39 21.06 0.98 -2.76
N LEU A 40 19.78 0.92 -3.11
CA LEU A 40 18.69 1.32 -2.21
C LEU A 40 18.68 0.52 -0.91
N PHE A 41 18.93 -0.80 -0.99
CA PHE A 41 19.06 -1.65 0.19
C PHE A 41 20.23 -1.22 1.07
N VAL A 42 21.42 -1.07 0.50
CA VAL A 42 22.61 -0.64 1.23
C VAL A 42 22.40 0.73 1.88
N LEU A 43 21.76 1.66 1.19
CA LEU A 43 21.43 2.98 1.76
C LEU A 43 20.45 2.86 2.93
N LEU A 44 19.37 2.07 2.80
CA LEU A 44 18.43 1.82 3.90
C LEU A 44 19.12 1.21 5.12
N ILE A 45 19.99 0.22 4.93
CA ILE A 45 20.77 -0.40 6.01
C ILE A 45 21.78 0.58 6.61
N GLY A 46 22.46 1.37 5.78
CA GLY A 46 23.42 2.38 6.24
C GLY A 46 22.78 3.46 7.10
N VAL A 47 21.55 3.87 6.78
CA VAL A 47 20.75 4.79 7.60
C VAL A 47 20.48 4.20 8.97
N LEU A 48 20.04 2.94 9.02
CA LEU A 48 19.82 2.25 10.29
C LEU A 48 21.12 2.10 11.08
N ILE A 49 22.21 1.62 10.48
CA ILE A 49 23.50 1.47 11.16
C ILE A 49 23.94 2.79 11.79
N ARG A 50 23.79 3.91 11.06
CA ARG A 50 24.10 5.23 11.59
C ARG A 50 23.30 5.57 12.85
N GLN A 51 22.01 5.20 12.89
CA GLN A 51 21.17 5.37 14.08
C GLN A 51 21.57 4.42 15.22
N LEU A 52 22.10 3.24 14.90
CA LEU A 52 22.57 2.25 15.86
C LEU A 52 24.01 2.48 16.35
N ASN A 53 24.73 3.51 15.86
CA ASN A 53 26.16 3.74 16.15
C ASN A 53 26.50 3.94 17.65
N VAL A 54 25.50 3.99 18.53
CA VAL A 54 25.65 4.10 19.98
C VAL A 54 25.56 2.72 20.68
N LEU A 55 25.14 1.68 19.97
CA LEU A 55 24.90 0.33 20.51
C LEU A 55 26.09 -0.60 20.28
N SER A 56 26.25 -1.60 21.17
CA SER A 56 27.19 -2.71 20.93
C SER A 56 26.73 -3.57 19.74
N LEU A 57 27.65 -4.34 19.14
CA LEU A 57 27.31 -5.23 18.01
C LEU A 57 26.19 -6.22 18.37
N GLU A 58 26.22 -6.76 19.60
CA GLU A 58 25.18 -7.67 20.11
C GLU A 58 23.82 -6.98 20.21
N GLN A 59 23.79 -5.73 20.67
CA GLN A 59 22.58 -4.92 20.75
C GLN A 59 22.06 -4.48 19.38
N ALA A 60 22.95 -4.28 18.41
CA ALA A 60 22.61 -3.85 17.05
C ALA A 60 22.07 -4.98 16.17
N LEU A 61 22.45 -6.24 16.43
CA LEU A 61 22.07 -7.39 15.60
C LEU A 61 20.55 -7.53 15.45
N TYR A 62 19.82 -7.35 16.55
CA TYR A 62 18.37 -7.54 16.54
C TYR A 62 17.61 -6.43 15.76
N PRO A 63 17.87 -5.13 15.99
CA PRO A 63 17.36 -4.06 15.12
C PRO A 63 17.72 -4.25 13.64
N LEU A 64 18.95 -4.69 13.35
CA LEU A 64 19.39 -4.98 11.98
C LEU A 64 18.56 -6.07 11.32
N LEU A 65 18.22 -7.14 12.05
CA LEU A 65 17.34 -8.20 11.56
C LEU A 65 15.91 -7.71 11.36
N LEU A 66 15.35 -7.01 12.35
CA LEU A 66 13.98 -6.49 12.29
C LEU A 66 13.74 -5.51 11.15
N TYR A 67 14.72 -4.68 10.84
CA TYR A 67 14.63 -3.70 9.78
C TYR A 67 15.07 -4.28 8.43
N GLY A 68 16.20 -4.99 8.44
CA GLY A 68 16.86 -5.49 7.23
C GLY A 68 16.05 -6.57 6.54
N LEU A 69 15.39 -7.47 7.28
CA LEU A 69 14.56 -8.53 6.67
C LEU A 69 13.35 -7.95 5.91
N PRO A 70 12.49 -7.10 6.51
CA PRO A 70 11.42 -6.44 5.76
C PRO A 70 11.92 -5.57 4.62
N ALA A 71 13.03 -4.83 4.78
CA ALA A 71 13.59 -3.99 3.73
C ALA A 71 14.07 -4.83 2.53
N ALA A 72 14.77 -5.94 2.79
CA ALA A 72 15.19 -6.87 1.76
C ALA A 72 13.97 -7.52 1.09
N ALA A 73 12.99 -7.98 1.87
CA ALA A 73 11.76 -8.57 1.38
C ALA A 73 10.98 -7.59 0.50
N TYR A 74 10.94 -6.30 0.87
CA TYR A 74 10.31 -5.25 0.10
C TYR A 74 10.95 -5.10 -1.27
N LEU A 75 12.27 -4.92 -1.31
CA LEU A 75 13.00 -4.73 -2.56
C LEU A 75 12.99 -6.00 -3.43
N LEU A 76 12.98 -7.19 -2.84
CA LEU A 76 12.84 -8.44 -3.58
C LEU A 76 11.42 -8.62 -4.13
N ALA A 77 10.38 -8.38 -3.32
CA ALA A 77 8.99 -8.47 -3.73
C ALA A 77 8.62 -7.39 -4.77
N SER A 78 9.39 -6.32 -4.87
CA SER A 78 9.28 -5.28 -5.90
C SER A 78 9.69 -5.71 -7.32
N VAL A 79 10.12 -6.97 -7.48
CA VAL A 79 10.61 -7.53 -8.74
C VAL A 79 9.49 -8.29 -9.46
N PRO A 80 9.16 -7.95 -10.74
CA PRO A 80 8.09 -8.63 -11.48
C PRO A 80 8.25 -10.15 -11.58
N THR A 81 9.48 -10.64 -11.79
CA THR A 81 9.72 -12.09 -11.90
C THR A 81 9.51 -12.83 -10.59
N VAL A 82 9.79 -12.18 -9.45
CA VAL A 82 9.51 -12.70 -8.11
C VAL A 82 8.00 -12.72 -7.86
N ALA A 83 7.29 -11.64 -8.19
CA ALA A 83 5.83 -11.58 -8.08
C ALA A 83 5.14 -12.65 -8.94
N ALA A 84 5.62 -12.88 -10.17
CA ALA A 84 5.13 -13.94 -11.03
C ALA A 84 5.40 -15.35 -10.45
N ALA A 85 6.55 -15.56 -9.82
CA ALA A 85 6.85 -16.82 -9.13
C ALA A 85 5.93 -17.04 -7.91
N ILE A 86 5.70 -16.00 -7.10
CA ILE A 86 4.76 -16.02 -5.97
C ILE A 86 3.36 -16.39 -6.45
N ARG A 87 2.89 -15.77 -7.54
CA ARG A 87 1.59 -16.08 -8.14
C ARG A 87 1.49 -17.55 -8.56
N ARG A 88 2.46 -18.06 -9.32
CA ARG A 88 2.48 -19.46 -9.76
C ARG A 88 2.43 -20.43 -8.57
N GLN A 89 3.15 -20.09 -7.50
CA GLN A 89 3.14 -20.90 -6.28
C GLN A 89 1.81 -20.80 -5.52
N ALA A 90 1.14 -19.65 -5.53
CA ALA A 90 -0.19 -19.50 -4.93
C ALA A 90 -1.27 -20.27 -5.70
N GLU A 91 -1.13 -20.36 -7.02
CA GLU A 91 -2.01 -21.18 -7.87
C GLU A 91 -1.80 -22.69 -7.61
N SER A 92 -0.58 -23.15 -7.31
CA SER A 92 -0.27 -24.56 -7.05
C SER A 92 -0.46 -24.98 -5.58
N GLN A 93 -0.20 -24.09 -4.63
CA GLN A 93 -0.21 -24.36 -3.18
C GLN A 93 -0.86 -23.20 -2.41
N PRO A 94 -2.17 -22.96 -2.57
CA PRO A 94 -2.83 -21.78 -2.02
C PRO A 94 -2.74 -21.70 -0.48
N LEU A 95 -2.93 -22.82 0.22
CA LEU A 95 -2.83 -22.85 1.69
C LEU A 95 -1.39 -22.59 2.16
N GLY A 96 -0.40 -23.19 1.51
CA GLY A 96 1.00 -22.98 1.83
C GLY A 96 1.42 -21.52 1.69
N MET A 97 0.94 -20.86 0.63
CA MET A 97 1.18 -19.44 0.41
C MET A 97 0.42 -18.54 1.40
N ALA A 98 -0.81 -18.89 1.77
CA ALA A 98 -1.52 -18.17 2.82
C ALA A 98 -0.78 -18.24 4.17
N LEU A 99 -0.22 -19.40 4.52
CA LEU A 99 0.57 -19.59 5.74
C LEU A 99 1.95 -18.92 5.66
N LEU A 100 2.58 -18.90 4.48
CA LEU A 100 3.87 -18.23 4.28
C LEU A 100 3.80 -16.74 4.62
N ALA A 101 2.64 -16.11 4.44
CA ALA A 101 2.46 -14.72 4.83
C ALA A 101 2.63 -14.47 6.33
N LEU A 102 2.57 -15.50 7.19
CA LEU A 102 2.86 -15.41 8.62
C LEU A 102 4.37 -15.37 8.94
N ALA A 103 5.25 -15.58 7.96
CA ALA A 103 6.70 -15.51 8.16
C ALA A 103 7.21 -14.22 8.84
N PRO A 104 6.65 -13.02 8.60
CA PRO A 104 7.00 -11.80 9.34
C PRO A 104 6.71 -11.87 10.84
N LEU A 105 5.93 -12.84 11.34
CA LEU A 105 5.78 -13.03 12.78
C LEU A 105 7.02 -13.66 13.43
N ALA A 106 7.85 -14.39 12.69
CA ALA A 106 8.97 -15.11 13.29
C ALA A 106 9.97 -14.21 14.04
N PRO A 107 10.40 -13.04 13.51
CA PRO A 107 11.26 -12.12 14.26
C PRO A 107 10.60 -11.52 15.50
N VAL A 108 9.27 -11.34 15.45
CA VAL A 108 8.46 -10.85 16.57
C VAL A 108 8.33 -11.92 17.64
N MET A 109 8.04 -13.16 17.27
CA MET A 109 7.95 -14.29 18.21
C MET A 109 9.29 -14.54 18.91
N LEU A 110 10.40 -14.47 18.16
CA LEU A 110 11.75 -14.64 18.73
C LEU A 110 12.04 -13.60 19.82
N TYR A 111 11.60 -12.36 19.62
CA TYR A 111 11.81 -11.30 20.60
C TYR A 111 10.76 -11.22 21.68
N ALA A 112 9.51 -11.52 21.35
CA ALA A 112 8.44 -11.64 22.33
C ALA A 112 8.81 -12.67 23.41
N HIS A 113 9.42 -13.79 23.00
CA HIS A 113 9.93 -14.82 23.90
C HIS A 113 11.05 -14.32 24.82
N VAL A 114 11.86 -13.37 24.37
CA VAL A 114 13.04 -12.88 25.09
C VAL A 114 12.75 -11.62 25.93
N ALA A 115 11.86 -10.73 25.47
CA ALA A 115 11.83 -9.35 25.92
C ALA A 115 10.45 -8.79 26.33
N LEU A 116 9.33 -9.28 25.78
CA LEU A 116 8.07 -8.52 25.84
C LEU A 116 6.86 -9.22 26.47
N ASN A 117 6.97 -10.46 26.94
CA ASN A 117 5.82 -11.21 27.51
C ASN A 117 4.54 -11.08 26.66
N VAL A 118 4.67 -11.12 25.32
CA VAL A 118 3.51 -10.96 24.43
C VAL A 118 2.60 -12.17 24.63
N GLU A 119 1.34 -11.90 24.99
CA GLU A 119 0.36 -12.96 25.18
C GLU A 119 0.06 -13.70 23.88
N LEU A 120 -0.22 -15.01 23.99
CA LEU A 120 -0.57 -15.85 22.84
C LEU A 120 -1.77 -15.27 22.07
N THR A 121 -2.74 -14.70 22.78
CA THR A 121 -3.91 -14.02 22.18
C THR A 121 -3.48 -12.89 21.25
N GLY A 122 -2.55 -12.04 21.67
CA GLY A 122 -1.99 -10.98 20.82
C GLY A 122 -1.30 -11.54 19.58
N LEU A 123 -0.48 -12.58 19.72
CA LEU A 123 0.16 -13.21 18.56
C LEU A 123 -0.85 -13.79 17.57
N LEU A 124 -1.92 -14.42 18.06
CA LEU A 124 -2.99 -14.96 17.22
C LEU A 124 -3.77 -13.84 16.49
N LEU A 125 -4.04 -12.72 17.16
CA LEU A 125 -4.72 -11.57 16.55
C LEU A 125 -3.87 -10.91 15.46
N ILE A 126 -2.55 -10.74 15.67
CA ILE A 126 -1.64 -10.25 14.63
C ILE A 126 -1.55 -11.27 13.48
N GLY A 127 -1.51 -12.57 13.79
CA GLY A 127 -1.58 -13.63 12.79
C GLY A 127 -2.83 -13.56 11.95
N ALA A 128 -4.00 -13.32 12.56
CA ALA A 128 -5.25 -13.11 11.84
C ALA A 128 -5.22 -11.85 10.95
N LEU A 129 -4.65 -10.73 11.44
CA LEU A 129 -4.51 -9.49 10.67
C LEU A 129 -3.70 -9.69 9.39
N ILE A 130 -2.70 -10.57 9.43
CA ILE A 130 -1.81 -10.86 8.31
C ILE A 130 -2.42 -11.93 7.39
N PHE A 131 -2.97 -13.00 7.98
CA PHE A 131 -3.48 -14.15 7.25
C PHE A 131 -4.76 -13.85 6.46
N LEU A 132 -5.75 -13.19 7.07
CA LEU A 132 -7.05 -12.94 6.45
C LEU A 132 -6.98 -12.18 5.11
N PRO A 133 -6.26 -11.05 4.98
CA PRO A 133 -6.16 -10.36 3.69
C PRO A 133 -5.47 -11.21 2.62
N VAL A 134 -4.46 -12.00 2.99
CA VAL A 134 -3.77 -12.88 2.04
C VAL A 134 -4.68 -14.02 1.59
N ALA A 135 -5.39 -14.65 2.52
CA ALA A 135 -6.38 -15.67 2.21
C ALA A 135 -7.49 -15.12 1.29
N CYS A 136 -7.98 -13.90 1.57
CA CYS A 136 -8.94 -13.21 0.71
C CYS A 136 -8.38 -12.97 -0.70
N ALA A 137 -7.12 -12.54 -0.81
CA ALA A 137 -6.48 -12.29 -2.10
C ALA A 137 -6.31 -13.58 -2.93
N ILE A 138 -5.98 -14.71 -2.28
CA ILE A 138 -5.86 -16.03 -2.92
C ILE A 138 -7.23 -16.60 -3.34
N LEU A 139 -8.24 -16.47 -2.47
CA LEU A 139 -9.60 -16.97 -2.74
C LEU A 139 -10.40 -16.08 -3.70
N ASN A 140 -9.88 -14.90 -4.03
CA ASN A 140 -10.56 -13.91 -4.84
C ASN A 140 -10.84 -14.44 -6.25
N VAL A 141 -12.13 -14.52 -6.58
CA VAL A 141 -12.62 -14.79 -7.94
C VAL A 141 -13.38 -13.57 -8.47
N PRO A 142 -13.41 -13.32 -9.79
CA PRO A 142 -14.08 -12.14 -10.35
C PRO A 142 -15.59 -12.09 -10.09
N ARG A 143 -16.25 -13.25 -9.96
CA ARG A 143 -17.69 -13.34 -9.75
C ARG A 143 -18.01 -13.33 -8.26
N LEU A 144 -18.61 -12.23 -7.80
CA LEU A 144 -19.03 -12.07 -6.41
C LEU A 144 -20.01 -13.17 -5.97
N ARG A 145 -19.63 -13.93 -4.94
CA ARG A 145 -20.47 -14.90 -4.22
C ARG A 145 -20.96 -14.29 -2.90
N ARG A 146 -22.06 -14.82 -2.33
CA ARG A 146 -22.57 -14.34 -1.04
C ARG A 146 -21.56 -14.52 0.10
N ALA A 147 -20.82 -15.63 0.10
CA ALA A 147 -19.78 -15.89 1.09
C ALA A 147 -18.63 -14.86 1.02
N ASP A 148 -18.32 -14.37 -0.19
CA ASP A 148 -17.28 -13.34 -0.40
C ASP A 148 -17.65 -12.03 0.31
N ILE A 149 -18.94 -11.69 0.37
CA ILE A 149 -19.43 -10.49 1.06
C ILE A 149 -19.11 -10.60 2.56
N SER A 150 -19.54 -11.68 3.20
CA SER A 150 -19.33 -11.87 4.64
C SER A 150 -17.83 -11.92 4.98
N LEU A 151 -17.05 -12.72 4.24
CA LEU A 151 -15.62 -12.85 4.47
C LEU A 151 -14.88 -11.52 4.27
N GLY A 152 -15.20 -10.80 3.19
CA GLY A 152 -14.60 -9.51 2.90
C GLY A 152 -14.92 -8.45 3.95
N LEU A 153 -16.19 -8.34 4.36
CA LEU A 153 -16.60 -7.39 5.39
C LEU A 153 -15.99 -7.70 6.76
N VAL A 154 -15.90 -8.97 7.16
CA VAL A 154 -15.20 -9.38 8.40
C VAL A 154 -13.72 -9.00 8.31
N THR A 155 -13.08 -9.28 7.18
CA THR A 155 -11.66 -8.95 6.96
C THR A 155 -11.39 -7.45 7.08
N VAL A 156 -12.29 -6.60 6.58
CA VAL A 156 -12.18 -5.13 6.71
C VAL A 156 -12.54 -4.63 8.11
N ALA A 157 -13.56 -5.20 8.76
CA ALA A 157 -13.98 -4.82 10.10
C ALA A 157 -12.89 -5.11 11.15
N PHE A 158 -12.17 -6.22 10.98
CA PHE A 158 -11.19 -6.69 11.95
C PHE A 158 -10.14 -5.63 12.33
N PRO A 159 -9.37 -5.02 11.42
CA PRO A 159 -8.42 -3.95 11.76
C PRO A 159 -9.08 -2.66 12.26
N LEU A 160 -10.34 -2.40 11.92
CA LEU A 160 -11.06 -1.22 12.39
C LEU A 160 -11.52 -1.33 13.85
N LEU A 161 -11.70 -2.56 14.34
CA LEU A 161 -12.17 -2.83 15.70
C LEU A 161 -11.06 -3.26 16.66
N LEU A 162 -10.00 -3.90 16.14
CA LEU A 162 -8.93 -4.49 16.96
C LEU A 162 -8.28 -3.53 17.97
N PRO A 163 -7.97 -2.25 17.65
CA PRO A 163 -7.38 -1.31 18.61
C PRO A 163 -8.22 -1.06 19.88
N TYR A 164 -9.49 -1.48 19.89
CA TYR A 164 -10.42 -1.31 21.01
C TYR A 164 -10.90 -2.62 21.61
N ALA A 165 -10.37 -3.76 21.16
CA ALA A 165 -10.63 -5.01 21.83
C ALA A 165 -9.98 -4.95 23.23
N PRO A 166 -10.76 -5.01 24.32
CA PRO A 166 -10.19 -5.07 25.66
C PRO A 166 -9.29 -6.31 25.75
N ASP A 167 -8.19 -6.18 26.50
CA ASP A 167 -7.23 -7.26 26.75
C ASP A 167 -6.60 -7.86 25.47
N SER A 168 -6.58 -7.11 24.36
CA SER A 168 -5.98 -7.60 23.11
C SER A 168 -4.46 -7.79 23.20
N GLY A 169 -3.81 -7.23 24.22
CA GLY A 169 -2.35 -7.16 24.35
C GLY A 169 -1.67 -6.34 23.24
N ILE A 170 -2.43 -5.78 22.31
CA ILE A 170 -1.98 -5.04 21.14
C ILE A 170 -2.47 -3.61 21.29
N GLY A 171 -1.69 -2.81 22.02
CA GLY A 171 -1.79 -1.34 22.02
C GLY A 171 -3.21 -0.79 22.12
N ALA A 172 -4.00 -1.23 23.10
CA ALA A 172 -5.25 -0.56 23.41
C ALA A 172 -4.94 0.92 23.63
N SER A 173 -5.52 1.80 22.82
CA SER A 173 -5.37 3.24 23.02
C SER A 173 -5.96 3.54 24.41
N PRO A 174 -5.15 4.05 25.37
CA PRO A 174 -5.66 4.42 26.68
C PRO A 174 -6.66 5.57 26.57
N GLU A 175 -6.62 6.33 25.47
CA GLU A 175 -7.53 7.43 25.21
C GLU A 175 -8.86 6.97 24.61
N PRO A 176 -9.99 7.53 25.09
CA PRO A 176 -11.29 7.26 24.51
C PRO A 176 -11.35 7.73 23.07
N LEU A 177 -12.05 6.95 22.24
CA LEU A 177 -12.38 7.30 20.86
C LEU A 177 -13.04 8.67 20.78
N THR A 178 -12.48 9.57 19.95
CA THR A 178 -13.18 10.81 19.60
C THR A 178 -14.35 10.51 18.66
N THR A 179 -15.34 11.40 18.59
CA THR A 179 -16.43 11.29 17.59
C THR A 179 -15.87 11.23 16.16
N PHE A 180 -14.77 11.93 15.89
CA PHE A 180 -14.10 11.92 14.60
C PHE A 180 -13.47 10.56 14.28
N ASP A 181 -12.82 9.91 15.25
CA ASP A 181 -12.25 8.56 15.07
C ASP A 181 -13.34 7.53 14.78
N ILE A 182 -14.48 7.61 15.48
CA ILE A 182 -15.63 6.75 15.22
C ILE A 182 -16.16 7.00 13.79
N ALA A 183 -16.37 8.26 13.42
CA ALA A 183 -16.90 8.63 12.12
C ALA A 183 -15.99 8.18 10.98
N THR A 184 -14.67 8.34 11.11
CA THR A 184 -13.69 7.92 10.10
C THR A 184 -13.64 6.39 9.94
N ARG A 185 -13.71 5.64 11.05
CA ARG A 185 -13.79 4.16 11.01
C ARG A 185 -15.09 3.67 10.38
N ILE A 186 -16.22 4.30 10.70
CA ILE A 186 -17.50 4.01 10.03
C ILE A 186 -17.39 4.30 8.53
N GLY A 187 -16.86 5.46 8.14
CA GLY A 187 -16.63 5.83 6.75
C GLY A 187 -15.73 4.81 6.02
N ALA A 188 -14.66 4.37 6.67
CA ALA A 188 -13.75 3.35 6.16
C ALA A 188 -14.46 1.99 5.95
N PHE A 189 -15.31 1.57 6.89
CA PHE A 189 -16.12 0.34 6.76
C PHE A 189 -17.20 0.45 5.68
N LEU A 190 -17.74 1.65 5.44
CA LEU A 190 -18.73 1.90 4.40
C LEU A 190 -18.15 1.81 2.98
N LEU A 191 -16.83 1.93 2.78
CA LEU A 191 -16.23 1.85 1.44
C LEU A 191 -16.50 0.52 0.69
N PRO A 192 -16.24 -0.67 1.25
CA PRO A 192 -16.60 -1.93 0.59
C PRO A 192 -18.12 -2.08 0.43
N LEU A 193 -18.93 -1.56 1.36
CA LEU A 193 -20.39 -1.58 1.23
C LEU A 193 -20.88 -0.69 0.09
N ALA A 194 -20.30 0.50 -0.08
CA ALA A 194 -20.59 1.39 -1.19
C ALA A 194 -20.28 0.71 -2.53
N LEU A 195 -19.19 -0.06 -2.65
CA LEU A 195 -18.93 -0.88 -3.83
C LEU A 195 -20.03 -1.90 -4.07
N LEU A 196 -20.61 -2.53 -3.04
CA LEU A 196 -21.71 -3.48 -3.21
C LEU A 196 -23.03 -2.79 -3.58
N LEU A 197 -23.30 -1.61 -3.04
CA LEU A 197 -24.57 -0.89 -3.22
C LEU A 197 -24.61 -0.14 -4.56
N PHE A 198 -23.52 0.52 -4.94
CA PHE A 198 -23.47 1.42 -6.09
C PHE A 198 -22.89 0.79 -7.37
N THR A 199 -22.64 -0.52 -7.38
CA THR A 199 -22.25 -1.23 -8.61
C THR A 199 -23.41 -1.97 -9.27
N THR A 200 -23.43 -1.88 -10.60
CA THR A 200 -24.37 -2.59 -11.46
C THR A 200 -24.13 -4.11 -11.41
N ARG A 201 -25.12 -4.89 -11.88
CA ARG A 201 -24.98 -6.35 -11.99
C ARG A 201 -23.79 -6.76 -12.87
N GLN A 202 -23.53 -6.02 -13.95
CA GLN A 202 -22.40 -6.28 -14.85
C GLN A 202 -21.06 -6.00 -14.16
N GLN A 203 -20.93 -4.86 -13.45
CA GLN A 203 -19.72 -4.56 -12.67
C GLN A 203 -19.48 -5.59 -11.57
N LYS A 204 -20.53 -6.06 -10.89
CA LYS A 204 -20.44 -7.13 -9.85
C LYS A 204 -19.88 -8.45 -10.36
N GLN A 205 -19.98 -8.73 -11.66
CA GLN A 205 -19.37 -9.93 -12.28
C GLN A 205 -17.86 -9.77 -12.52
N GLN A 206 -17.36 -8.54 -12.47
CA GLN A 206 -15.94 -8.20 -12.61
C GLN A 206 -15.33 -7.71 -11.28
N LEU A 207 -16.15 -7.61 -10.23
CA LEU A 207 -15.78 -7.09 -8.93
C LEU A 207 -14.94 -8.13 -8.18
N ASN A 208 -13.63 -7.87 -8.13
CA ASN A 208 -12.70 -8.64 -7.33
C ASN A 208 -12.82 -8.18 -5.87
N PHE A 209 -13.94 -8.51 -5.24
CA PHE A 209 -14.36 -7.93 -3.96
C PHE A 209 -13.45 -8.32 -2.80
N LEU A 210 -13.08 -9.60 -2.71
CA LEU A 210 -12.16 -10.09 -1.68
C LEU A 210 -10.79 -9.46 -1.80
N PHE A 211 -10.31 -9.23 -3.03
CA PHE A 211 -9.06 -8.50 -3.26
C PHE A 211 -9.12 -7.06 -2.73
N VAL A 212 -10.20 -6.33 -2.99
CA VAL A 212 -10.36 -4.97 -2.42
C VAL A 212 -10.41 -5.02 -0.90
N CYS A 213 -11.16 -5.96 -0.33
CA CYS A 213 -11.24 -6.10 1.12
C CYS A 213 -9.88 -6.45 1.74
N ALA A 214 -9.07 -7.27 1.07
CA ALA A 214 -7.70 -7.58 1.50
C ALA A 214 -6.82 -6.32 1.52
N VAL A 215 -6.86 -5.54 0.44
CA VAL A 215 -6.11 -4.28 0.31
C VAL A 215 -6.54 -3.26 1.36
N LEU A 216 -7.85 -3.06 1.53
CA LEU A 216 -8.40 -2.16 2.55
C LEU A 216 -8.04 -2.63 3.96
N SER A 217 -8.09 -3.94 4.24
CA SER A 217 -7.73 -4.49 5.54
C SER A 217 -6.27 -4.19 5.91
N LEU A 218 -5.33 -4.40 4.99
CA LEU A 218 -3.92 -4.08 5.26
C LEU A 218 -3.69 -2.58 5.43
N TRP A 219 -4.32 -1.76 4.59
CA TRP A 219 -4.24 -0.32 4.72
C TRP A 219 -4.82 0.16 6.05
N TYR A 220 -6.00 -0.33 6.45
CA TYR A 220 -6.65 0.05 7.69
C TYR A 220 -5.89 -0.44 8.92
N ALA A 221 -5.28 -1.63 8.84
CA ALA A 221 -4.44 -2.14 9.92
C ALA A 221 -3.28 -1.18 10.25
N TRP A 222 -2.70 -0.57 9.22
CA TRP A 222 -1.70 0.49 9.37
C TRP A 222 -2.33 1.84 9.78
N GLN A 223 -3.31 2.33 9.02
CA GLN A 223 -3.90 3.67 9.16
C GLN A 223 -4.55 3.90 10.53
N PHE A 224 -5.16 2.86 11.08
CA PHE A 224 -5.95 2.93 12.31
C PHE A 224 -5.25 2.27 13.51
N GLY A 225 -3.96 1.96 13.40
CA GLY A 225 -3.13 1.46 14.50
C GLY A 225 -3.51 0.05 14.97
N ALA A 226 -3.94 -0.85 14.09
CA ALA A 226 -4.26 -2.22 14.46
C ALA A 226 -3.01 -3.10 14.67
N PHE A 227 -1.90 -2.73 14.05
CA PHE A 227 -0.62 -3.38 14.34
C PHE A 227 -0.02 -2.83 15.64
N PRO A 228 0.63 -3.67 16.46
CA PRO A 228 1.29 -3.21 17.66
C PRO A 228 2.44 -2.27 17.32
N ALA A 229 2.64 -1.27 18.17
CA ALA A 229 3.83 -0.43 18.14
C ALA A 229 5.01 -1.25 18.64
N PHE A 230 5.73 -1.88 17.71
CA PHE A 230 6.91 -2.67 18.00
C PHE A 230 8.15 -1.88 17.53
N PRO A 231 8.77 -1.08 18.43
CA PRO A 231 9.87 -0.22 18.06
C PRO A 231 11.09 -1.06 17.65
N ILE A 232 11.74 -0.67 16.55
CA ILE A 232 12.98 -1.31 16.11
C ILE A 232 14.15 -0.78 16.95
N VAL A 233 14.11 0.51 17.26
CA VAL A 233 15.06 1.26 18.11
C VAL A 233 14.24 2.25 18.93
N HIS A 234 14.62 2.51 20.20
CA HIS A 234 13.81 3.32 21.13
C HIS A 234 13.57 4.77 20.65
N ASP A 235 14.44 5.31 19.80
CA ASP A 235 14.36 6.70 19.31
C ASP A 235 13.95 6.82 17.83
N VAL A 236 13.53 5.72 17.21
CA VAL A 236 13.12 5.71 15.81
C VAL A 236 11.60 5.51 15.74
N GLU A 237 10.90 6.48 15.17
CA GLU A 237 9.43 6.44 15.02
C GLU A 237 8.92 5.28 14.15
N VAL A 238 9.81 4.63 13.40
CA VAL A 238 9.48 3.51 12.52
C VAL A 238 9.37 2.21 13.31
N THR A 239 8.18 1.60 13.28
CA THR A 239 7.92 0.31 13.92
C THR A 239 8.13 -0.86 12.95
N TYR A 240 8.37 -2.06 13.50
CA TYR A 240 8.54 -3.27 12.70
C TYR A 240 7.37 -3.51 11.73
N PHE A 241 6.14 -3.40 12.22
CA PHE A 241 4.95 -3.67 11.40
C PHE A 241 4.69 -2.59 10.34
N GLN A 242 5.11 -1.34 10.57
CA GLN A 242 5.09 -0.32 9.52
C GLN A 242 6.01 -0.66 8.35
N LEU A 243 7.13 -1.35 8.59
CA LEU A 243 7.98 -1.87 7.51
C LEU A 243 7.44 -3.16 6.92
N ALA A 244 7.00 -4.10 7.76
CA ALA A 244 6.55 -5.43 7.33
C ALA A 244 5.25 -5.41 6.51
N VAL A 245 4.38 -4.41 6.71
CA VAL A 245 3.15 -4.27 5.91
C VAL A 245 3.45 -3.98 4.44
N ILE A 246 4.58 -3.35 4.11
CA ILE A 246 4.95 -3.01 2.72
C ILE A 246 5.18 -4.28 1.86
N PRO A 247 6.10 -5.20 2.22
CA PRO A 247 6.26 -6.45 1.49
C PRO A 247 4.99 -7.32 1.55
N LEU A 248 4.22 -7.29 2.65
CA LEU A 248 2.95 -8.01 2.73
C LEU A 248 1.92 -7.48 1.73
N PHE A 249 1.86 -6.16 1.52
CA PHE A 249 1.00 -5.55 0.51
C PHE A 249 1.42 -5.96 -0.91
N LEU A 250 2.73 -5.94 -1.21
CA LEU A 250 3.24 -6.44 -2.50
C LEU A 250 2.96 -7.93 -2.69
N TYR A 251 3.06 -8.72 -1.62
CA TYR A 251 2.71 -10.14 -1.63
C TYR A 251 1.24 -10.35 -1.98
N VAL A 252 0.32 -9.60 -1.36
CA VAL A 252 -1.12 -9.60 -1.69
C VAL A 252 -1.37 -9.27 -3.16
N LEU A 253 -0.68 -8.27 -3.71
CA LEU A 253 -0.77 -7.93 -5.13
C LEU A 253 -0.23 -9.04 -6.04
N ALA A 254 0.86 -9.70 -5.64
CA ALA A 254 1.46 -10.79 -6.39
C ALA A 254 0.54 -12.02 -6.43
N VAL A 255 0.07 -12.51 -5.27
CA VAL A 255 -0.84 -13.67 -5.22
C VAL A 255 -2.16 -13.41 -5.93
N ALA A 256 -2.66 -12.17 -5.93
CA ALA A 256 -3.86 -11.78 -6.68
C ALA A 256 -3.63 -11.59 -8.19
N GLY A 257 -2.39 -11.72 -8.68
CA GLY A 257 -2.02 -11.50 -10.08
C GLY A 257 -2.21 -10.06 -10.54
N ARG A 258 -2.04 -9.08 -9.64
CA ARG A 258 -2.24 -7.65 -9.89
C ARG A 258 -0.94 -6.85 -9.92
N PHE A 259 0.20 -7.46 -9.59
CA PHE A 259 1.49 -6.80 -9.48
C PHE A 259 1.93 -6.06 -10.76
N ASP A 260 1.69 -6.64 -11.94
CA ASP A 260 2.16 -6.05 -13.21
C ASP A 260 1.59 -4.65 -13.49
N ARG A 261 0.46 -4.31 -12.85
CA ARG A 261 -0.20 -3.01 -12.98
C ARG A 261 0.57 -1.86 -12.31
N LEU A 262 1.52 -2.18 -11.44
CA LEU A 262 2.34 -1.19 -10.75
C LEU A 262 3.33 -0.49 -11.69
N GLY A 263 3.79 -1.20 -12.74
CA GLY A 263 4.85 -0.70 -13.63
C GLY A 263 6.11 -0.28 -12.87
N MET A 264 6.45 -1.00 -11.79
CA MET A 264 7.48 -0.63 -10.82
C MET A 264 8.90 -0.76 -11.40
N LEU A 265 9.32 0.27 -12.13
CA LEU A 265 10.63 0.38 -12.75
C LEU A 265 11.41 1.51 -12.07
N PHE A 266 12.54 1.19 -11.44
CA PHE A 266 13.37 2.18 -10.76
C PHE A 266 14.32 2.89 -11.74
N LYS A 267 14.52 2.34 -12.94
CA LYS A 267 15.32 2.97 -13.99
C LYS A 267 14.67 4.30 -14.40
N PRO A 268 15.36 5.44 -14.20
CA PRO A 268 14.83 6.72 -14.65
C PRO A 268 14.74 6.74 -16.18
N SER A 269 13.62 7.26 -16.70
CA SER A 269 13.48 7.57 -18.12
C SER A 269 13.34 9.08 -18.30
N PRO A 270 13.84 9.67 -19.41
CA PRO A 270 13.69 11.10 -19.66
C PRO A 270 12.22 11.56 -19.58
N ARG A 271 11.30 10.73 -20.07
CA ARG A 271 9.85 10.97 -19.96
C ARG A 271 9.37 10.97 -18.50
N SER A 272 9.79 10.00 -17.69
CA SER A 272 9.40 9.94 -16.28
C SER A 272 9.92 11.15 -15.51
N VAL A 273 11.16 11.56 -15.78
CA VAL A 273 11.78 12.74 -15.16
C VAL A 273 11.04 14.01 -15.56
N SER A 274 10.75 14.21 -16.86
CA SER A 274 10.04 15.41 -17.32
C SER A 274 8.62 15.50 -16.78
N VAL A 275 7.89 14.37 -16.72
CA VAL A 275 6.55 14.30 -16.13
C VAL A 275 6.61 14.60 -14.63
N ALA A 276 7.56 14.03 -13.89
CA ALA A 276 7.70 14.30 -12.46
C ALA A 276 8.02 15.78 -12.21
N ALA A 277 8.97 16.36 -12.94
CA ALA A 277 9.33 17.77 -12.84
C ALA A 277 8.16 18.70 -13.16
N ALA A 278 7.39 18.42 -14.22
CA ALA A 278 6.22 19.22 -14.57
C ALA A 278 5.13 19.18 -13.48
N ASN A 279 4.87 18.01 -12.89
CA ASN A 279 3.90 17.89 -11.81
C ASN A 279 4.40 18.54 -10.52
N LEU A 280 5.70 18.50 -10.22
CA LEU A 280 6.28 19.21 -9.09
C LEU A 280 6.20 20.73 -9.25
N ALA A 281 6.45 21.24 -10.46
CA ALA A 281 6.27 22.66 -10.76
C ALA A 281 4.81 23.10 -10.57
N LEU A 282 3.85 22.31 -11.03
CA LEU A 282 2.42 22.57 -10.79
C LEU A 282 2.05 22.49 -9.31
N LEU A 283 2.59 21.52 -8.57
CA LEU A 283 2.36 21.41 -7.14
C LEU A 283 2.92 22.61 -6.39
N ALA A 284 4.12 23.07 -6.74
CA ALA A 284 4.70 24.27 -6.16
C ALA A 284 3.86 25.51 -6.48
N ALA A 285 3.45 25.68 -7.74
CA ALA A 285 2.68 26.83 -8.19
C ALA A 285 1.27 26.92 -7.55
N LEU A 286 0.63 25.79 -7.26
CA LEU A 286 -0.73 25.75 -6.71
C LEU A 286 -0.75 25.50 -5.20
N GLY A 287 0.02 24.51 -4.75
CA GLY A 287 0.04 24.02 -3.38
C GLY A 287 0.74 24.96 -2.40
N VAL A 288 1.86 25.59 -2.79
CA VAL A 288 2.58 26.51 -1.89
C VAL A 288 1.76 27.77 -1.62
N PRO A 289 1.24 28.51 -2.61
CA PRO A 289 0.39 29.67 -2.34
C PRO A 289 -0.85 29.32 -1.53
N THR A 290 -1.53 28.22 -1.88
CA THR A 290 -2.71 27.75 -1.14
C THR A 290 -2.35 27.43 0.31
N GLY A 291 -1.25 26.70 0.55
CA GLY A 291 -0.80 26.34 1.88
C GLY A 291 -0.42 27.56 2.74
N LEU A 292 0.23 28.56 2.14
CA LEU A 292 0.58 29.82 2.82
C LEU A 292 -0.66 30.64 3.18
N VAL A 293 -1.57 30.85 2.23
CA VAL A 293 -2.81 31.64 2.44
C VAL A 293 -3.71 31.02 3.51
N THR A 294 -3.73 29.69 3.57
CA THR A 294 -4.59 28.94 4.49
C THR A 294 -3.95 28.64 5.85
N GLY A 295 -2.65 28.96 6.02
CA GLY A 295 -1.87 28.63 7.22
C GLY A 295 -1.51 27.15 7.34
N ALA A 296 -1.80 26.32 6.34
CA ALA A 296 -1.43 24.90 6.32
C ALA A 296 0.08 24.68 6.05
N LEU A 297 0.78 25.69 5.55
CA LEU A 297 2.24 25.76 5.45
C LEU A 297 2.71 27.03 6.15
N VAL A 298 3.56 26.86 7.16
CA VAL A 298 4.21 27.98 7.86
C VAL A 298 5.69 27.96 7.51
N PRO A 299 6.25 28.98 6.84
CA PRO A 299 7.67 29.00 6.48
C PRO A 299 8.57 28.75 7.70
N ALA A 300 9.37 27.69 7.64
CA ALA A 300 10.32 27.31 8.68
C ALA A 300 11.43 26.48 8.03
N PHE A 301 12.47 27.17 7.58
CA PHE A 301 13.62 26.50 6.99
C PHE A 301 14.44 25.79 8.07
N GLN A 302 14.56 24.47 7.97
CA GLN A 302 15.27 23.67 8.98
C GLN A 302 16.80 23.62 8.77
N GLY A 303 17.29 23.91 7.56
CA GLY A 303 18.73 23.92 7.23
C GLY A 303 19.54 22.66 7.62
N PRO A 304 19.02 21.43 7.49
CA PRO A 304 19.74 20.23 7.89
C PRO A 304 20.99 19.98 7.02
N PRO A 305 22.01 19.28 7.53
CA PRO A 305 23.16 18.86 6.73
C PRO A 305 22.72 18.12 5.44
N PRO A 306 23.41 18.32 4.29
CA PRO A 306 22.97 17.75 3.01
C PRO A 306 22.77 16.23 3.04
N LEU A 307 23.63 15.51 3.76
CA LEU A 307 23.51 14.05 3.92
C LEU A 307 22.24 13.66 4.69
N GLU A 308 21.89 14.40 5.74
CA GLU A 308 20.66 14.17 6.50
C GLU A 308 19.42 14.45 5.64
N ALA A 309 19.44 15.55 4.89
CA ALA A 309 18.36 15.88 3.95
C ALA A 309 18.19 14.78 2.89
N ALA A 310 19.28 14.23 2.34
CA ALA A 310 19.25 13.15 1.38
C ALA A 310 18.74 11.84 1.98
N THR A 311 19.18 11.49 3.18
CA THR A 311 18.67 10.34 3.95
C THR A 311 17.17 10.46 4.20
N GLN A 312 16.71 11.64 4.61
CA GLN A 312 15.29 11.88 4.86
C GLN A 312 14.46 11.78 3.57
N ALA A 313 14.96 12.32 2.45
CA ALA A 313 14.31 12.17 1.15
C ALA A 313 14.17 10.69 0.76
N LEU A 314 15.21 9.88 0.98
CA LEU A 314 15.19 8.46 0.69
C LEU A 314 14.18 7.70 1.57
N ASN A 315 14.17 7.97 2.88
CA ASN A 315 13.22 7.36 3.81
C ASN A 315 11.78 7.71 3.46
N ILE A 316 11.51 8.99 3.18
CA ILE A 316 10.21 9.45 2.69
C ILE A 316 9.83 8.70 1.40
N PHE A 317 10.75 8.62 0.44
CA PHE A 317 10.47 7.97 -0.83
C PHE A 317 10.13 6.48 -0.67
N LEU A 318 10.97 5.71 0.03
CA LEU A 318 10.84 4.26 0.11
C LEU A 318 9.80 3.78 1.12
N LEU A 319 9.67 4.46 2.26
CA LEU A 319 8.88 3.96 3.39
C LEU A 319 7.52 4.65 3.52
N VAL A 320 7.33 5.79 2.86
CA VAL A 320 6.07 6.55 2.93
C VAL A 320 5.45 6.68 1.55
N ALA A 321 6.11 7.40 0.64
CA ALA A 321 5.53 7.80 -0.62
C ALA A 321 5.26 6.60 -1.52
N LEU A 322 6.25 5.73 -1.73
CA LEU A 322 6.11 4.59 -2.62
C LEU A 322 5.05 3.58 -2.13
N PRO A 323 4.99 3.18 -0.84
CA PRO A 323 3.90 2.35 -0.31
C PRO A 323 2.51 2.96 -0.51
N GLN A 324 2.36 4.26 -0.23
CA GLN A 324 1.08 4.94 -0.44
C GLN A 324 0.72 5.00 -1.93
N GLU A 325 1.67 5.30 -2.81
CA GLU A 325 1.40 5.28 -4.25
C GLU A 325 1.03 3.87 -4.74
N ILE A 326 1.71 2.81 -4.30
CA ILE A 326 1.34 1.41 -4.61
C ILE A 326 -0.14 1.15 -4.29
N LEU A 327 -0.61 1.62 -3.14
CA LEU A 327 -2.02 1.52 -2.75
C LEU A 327 -2.94 2.36 -3.65
N PHE A 328 -2.72 3.68 -3.74
CA PHE A 328 -3.69 4.57 -4.39
C PHE A 328 -3.60 4.56 -5.91
N ARG A 329 -2.38 4.54 -6.47
CA ARG A 329 -2.13 4.71 -7.92
C ARG A 329 -1.83 3.38 -8.57
N GLY A 330 -1.15 2.48 -7.86
CA GLY A 330 -0.85 1.14 -8.35
C GLY A 330 -2.04 0.17 -8.25
N THR A 331 -2.92 0.37 -7.26
CA THR A 331 -3.98 -0.59 -6.94
C THR A 331 -5.38 0.01 -7.13
N LEU A 332 -5.72 1.05 -6.35
CA LEU A 332 -7.07 1.62 -6.33
C LEU A 332 -7.43 2.26 -7.68
N LEU A 333 -6.58 3.12 -8.24
CA LEU A 333 -6.85 3.80 -9.51
C LEU A 333 -7.09 2.79 -10.66
N PRO A 334 -6.22 1.81 -10.93
CA PRO A 334 -6.49 0.76 -11.92
C PRO A 334 -7.73 -0.08 -11.60
N TYR A 335 -8.03 -0.31 -10.32
CA TYR A 335 -9.26 -1.02 -9.94
C TYR A 335 -10.52 -0.22 -10.33
N LEU A 336 -10.54 1.07 -10.05
CA LEU A 336 -11.63 1.98 -10.45
C LEU A 336 -11.80 2.03 -11.97
N GLN A 337 -10.69 2.05 -12.72
CA GLN A 337 -10.72 2.03 -14.18
C GLN A 337 -11.23 0.68 -14.73
N ASP A 338 -10.72 -0.44 -14.23
CA ASP A 338 -10.96 -1.74 -14.85
C ASP A 338 -12.23 -2.42 -14.35
N ALA A 339 -12.42 -2.47 -13.02
CA ALA A 339 -13.54 -3.20 -12.41
C ALA A 339 -14.82 -2.35 -12.42
N LEU A 340 -14.69 -1.04 -12.21
CA LEU A 340 -15.83 -0.13 -12.21
C LEU A 340 -16.04 0.57 -13.55
N ARG A 341 -15.12 0.42 -14.52
CA ARG A 341 -15.20 1.04 -15.86
C ARG A 341 -15.34 2.55 -15.81
N LEU A 342 -14.74 3.18 -14.80
CA LEU A 342 -14.74 4.63 -14.68
C LEU A 342 -13.72 5.23 -15.66
N ASP A 343 -14.07 6.39 -16.22
CA ASP A 343 -13.12 7.17 -16.99
C ASP A 343 -11.86 7.49 -16.16
N ALA A 344 -10.72 7.61 -16.84
CA ALA A 344 -9.43 7.84 -16.20
C ALA A 344 -9.42 9.13 -15.35
N GLY A 345 -10.09 10.20 -15.78
CA GLY A 345 -10.19 11.43 -15.03
C GLY A 345 -11.01 11.27 -13.76
N VAL A 346 -12.17 10.62 -13.86
CA VAL A 346 -13.05 10.34 -12.71
C VAL A 346 -12.37 9.44 -11.69
N ALA A 347 -11.73 8.36 -12.15
CA ALA A 347 -10.97 7.45 -11.30
C ALA A 347 -9.80 8.16 -10.60
N ALA A 348 -9.10 9.06 -11.30
CA ALA A 348 -8.04 9.88 -10.72
C ALA A 348 -8.57 10.80 -9.62
N VAL A 349 -9.70 11.48 -9.84
CA VAL A 349 -10.34 12.34 -8.83
C VAL A 349 -10.74 11.53 -7.59
N ILE A 350 -11.45 10.42 -7.75
CA ILE A 350 -11.91 9.59 -6.62
C ILE A 350 -10.71 9.06 -5.83
N SER A 351 -9.70 8.50 -6.51
CA SER A 351 -8.49 7.99 -5.85
C SER A 351 -7.73 9.10 -5.08
N SER A 352 -7.75 10.33 -5.58
CA SER A 352 -7.09 11.48 -4.95
C SER A 352 -7.87 12.06 -3.77
N VAL A 353 -9.20 12.04 -3.82
CA VAL A 353 -10.06 12.38 -2.69
C VAL A 353 -9.85 11.39 -1.56
N LEU A 354 -9.82 10.09 -1.85
CA LEU A 354 -9.55 9.05 -0.86
C LEU A 354 -8.13 9.17 -0.27
N PHE A 355 -7.14 9.51 -1.10
CA PHE A 355 -5.79 9.83 -0.63
C PHE A 355 -5.78 11.04 0.32
N GLY A 356 -6.53 12.10 0.02
CA GLY A 356 -6.67 13.25 0.91
C GLY A 356 -7.36 12.91 2.22
N ALA A 357 -8.42 12.09 2.16
CA ALA A 357 -9.15 11.61 3.34
C ALA A 357 -8.24 10.80 4.29
N ALA A 358 -7.32 10.00 3.73
CA ALA A 358 -6.31 9.27 4.50
C ALA A 358 -5.39 10.18 5.34
N HIS A 359 -5.21 11.42 4.91
CA HIS A 359 -4.35 12.42 5.54
C HIS A 359 -5.11 13.39 6.47
N ALA A 360 -6.43 13.23 6.61
CA ALA A 360 -7.24 14.09 7.47
C ALA A 360 -7.19 13.71 8.97
N HIS A 361 -6.43 12.66 9.34
CA HIS A 361 -6.59 11.97 10.63
C HIS A 361 -6.24 12.78 11.90
N ASN A 362 -5.55 13.93 11.80
CA ASN A 362 -5.07 14.67 12.99
C ASN A 362 -5.58 16.11 13.10
N SER A 363 -6.56 16.51 12.31
CA SER A 363 -7.21 17.82 12.43
C SER A 363 -8.66 17.65 12.83
N ALA A 364 -9.16 18.47 13.77
CA ALA A 364 -10.56 18.47 14.20
C ALA A 364 -11.53 18.90 13.07
N GLY A 365 -11.65 18.11 12.01
CA GLY A 365 -12.49 18.36 10.83
C GLY A 365 -11.74 18.24 9.48
N ILE A 366 -12.47 18.54 8.39
CA ILE A 366 -11.91 18.67 7.03
C ILE A 366 -11.02 19.92 7.02
N SER A 367 -9.72 19.72 7.18
CA SER A 367 -8.74 20.81 7.17
C SER A 367 -8.23 21.10 5.76
N TRP A 368 -7.52 22.21 5.61
CA TRP A 368 -6.76 22.52 4.40
C TRP A 368 -5.75 21.43 4.04
N THR A 369 -5.31 20.62 5.00
CA THR A 369 -4.49 19.42 4.77
C THR A 369 -5.19 18.42 3.85
N PHE A 370 -6.50 18.21 4.01
CA PHE A 370 -7.28 17.35 3.10
C PHE A 370 -7.20 17.88 1.66
N ILE A 371 -7.42 19.17 1.46
CA ILE A 371 -7.43 19.80 0.13
C ILE A 371 -6.04 19.73 -0.51
N LEU A 372 -4.98 20.07 0.24
CA LEU A 372 -3.61 19.99 -0.26
C LEU A 372 -3.18 18.56 -0.55
N ALA A 373 -3.55 17.60 0.29
CA ALA A 373 -3.29 16.19 0.06
C ALA A 373 -4.06 15.66 -1.18
N THR A 374 -5.32 16.05 -1.36
CA THR A 374 -6.08 15.72 -2.58
C THR A 374 -5.43 16.32 -3.83
N LEU A 375 -4.98 17.58 -3.79
CA LEU A 375 -4.28 18.22 -4.90
C LEU A 375 -2.97 17.47 -5.23
N ALA A 376 -2.15 17.17 -4.23
CA ALA A 376 -0.96 16.34 -4.40
C ALA A 376 -1.30 14.98 -5.01
N GLY A 377 -2.43 14.40 -4.56
CA GLY A 377 -2.93 13.14 -5.07
C GLY A 377 -3.32 13.16 -6.54
N ILE A 378 -3.92 14.26 -7.02
CA ILE A 378 -4.27 14.46 -8.44
C ILE A 378 -2.99 14.49 -9.28
N LEU A 379 -1.95 15.19 -8.81
CA LEU A 379 -0.67 15.29 -9.53
C LEU A 379 0.11 13.98 -9.53
N CYS A 380 0.03 13.20 -8.45
CA CYS A 380 0.55 11.83 -8.43
C CYS A 380 -0.22 10.91 -9.40
N ALA A 381 -1.55 11.00 -9.44
CA ALA A 381 -2.36 10.26 -10.40
C ALA A 381 -2.04 10.65 -11.85
N ARG A 382 -1.84 11.94 -12.14
CA ARG A 382 -1.40 12.42 -13.46
C ARG A 382 -0.03 11.88 -13.83
N ALA A 383 0.93 11.89 -12.91
CA ALA A 383 2.27 11.33 -13.13
C ALA A 383 2.20 9.82 -13.43
N PHE A 384 1.38 9.07 -12.67
CA PHE A 384 1.17 7.65 -12.91
C PHE A 384 0.48 7.38 -14.25
N LEU A 385 -0.62 8.07 -14.58
CA LEU A 385 -1.33 7.85 -15.85
C LEU A 385 -0.45 8.19 -17.07
N ALA A 386 0.40 9.21 -16.96
CA ALA A 386 1.29 9.63 -18.03
C ALA A 386 2.51 8.70 -18.25
N THR A 387 2.93 7.95 -17.23
CA THR A 387 4.14 7.11 -17.28
C THR A 387 3.86 5.61 -17.17
N ARG A 388 2.70 5.25 -16.61
CA ARG A 388 2.35 3.90 -16.13
C ARG A 388 3.43 3.29 -15.23
N ASN A 389 4.11 4.13 -14.45
CA ASN A 389 5.15 3.71 -13.52
C ASN A 389 4.91 4.35 -12.15
N ILE A 390 4.70 3.49 -11.13
CA ILE A 390 4.43 3.95 -9.77
C ILE A 390 5.59 4.70 -9.13
N VAL A 391 6.83 4.42 -9.54
CA VAL A 391 8.03 5.12 -9.05
C VAL A 391 7.98 6.59 -9.43
N ALA A 392 7.46 6.94 -10.61
CA ALA A 392 7.34 8.34 -11.02
C ALA A 392 6.34 9.12 -10.15
N ALA A 393 5.20 8.50 -9.81
CA ALA A 393 4.26 9.08 -8.84
C ALA A 393 4.88 9.16 -7.43
N GLY A 394 5.61 8.13 -7.03
CA GLY A 394 6.33 8.09 -5.75
C GLY A 394 7.35 9.21 -5.61
N VAL A 395 8.07 9.57 -6.68
CA VAL A 395 9.00 10.72 -6.68
C VAL A 395 8.25 12.03 -6.49
N VAL A 396 7.14 12.26 -7.21
CA VAL A 396 6.33 13.49 -7.06
C VAL A 396 5.84 13.63 -5.61
N HIS A 397 5.29 12.55 -5.05
CA HIS A 397 4.83 12.51 -3.67
C HIS A 397 6.00 12.75 -2.69
N ALA A 398 7.11 12.02 -2.84
CA ALA A 398 8.25 12.14 -1.94
C ALA A 398 8.85 13.54 -1.93
N CYS A 399 9.03 14.15 -3.11
CA CYS A 399 9.51 15.51 -3.24
C CYS A 399 8.54 16.51 -2.59
N ALA A 400 7.21 16.34 -2.73
CA ALA A 400 6.24 17.18 -2.05
C ALA A 400 6.40 17.16 -0.52
N ARG A 401 6.52 15.96 0.05
CA ARG A 401 6.69 15.78 1.50
C ARG A 401 8.07 16.26 1.97
N TRP A 402 9.11 16.02 1.19
CA TRP A 402 10.47 16.46 1.50
C TRP A 402 10.61 17.99 1.47
N VAL A 403 10.02 18.66 0.47
CA VAL A 403 9.99 20.13 0.39
C VAL A 403 9.21 20.72 1.57
N ARG A 404 8.07 20.10 1.96
CA ARG A 404 7.35 20.48 3.17
C ARG A 404 8.26 20.44 4.39
N TRP A 405 8.92 19.30 4.63
CA TRP A 405 9.82 19.11 5.76
C TRP A 405 11.01 20.09 5.77
N LEU A 406 11.60 20.40 4.60
CA LEU A 406 12.75 21.31 4.51
C LEU A 406 12.40 22.78 4.75
N LEU A 407 11.29 23.25 4.17
CA LEU A 407 11.00 24.67 4.03
C LEU A 407 9.86 25.17 4.93
N PHE A 408 9.05 24.26 5.47
CA PHE A 408 7.84 24.59 6.19
C PHE A 408 7.74 23.81 7.52
N SER A 409 7.05 24.41 8.48
CA SER A 409 6.62 23.78 9.72
C SER A 409 5.13 23.47 9.62
N GLY A 410 4.73 22.39 10.30
CA GLY A 410 3.42 21.75 10.17
C GLY A 410 3.43 20.56 9.22
#